data_AF-A0A9P8JIV6-F1
#
_entry.id   AF-A0A9P8JIV6-F1
#
_cell.length_a   1.000
_cell.length_b   1.000
_cell.length_c   1.000
_cell.angle_alpha   90.00
_cell.angle_beta   90.00
_cell.angle_gamma   90.00
#
_symmetry.space_group_name_H-M   'P 1'
#
loop_
_entity.id
_entity.type
_entity.pdbx_description
1 polymer ?
#
loop_
_entity_poly.entity_id
_entity_poly.type
_entity_poly.pdbx_seq_one_letter_code
_entity_poly.pdbx_strand_id
1 'polypeptide(L)'
;RPFFHKSLPNYDFVLHALWKHDKSWLASKLVEAYNADPTLLAIIFEHARQHAWTDTLLLITNEFGLDLAAYGHGQGEVDLEVWAQGHLEISPQQLAGAVVTFLRIKAEDEQSVQRDHPHQVVPLKVKTVYALLNVIHGHLSDEEIGAIQRVCLQVYPRLINYGYKFDHVIDANGENGNALSEDADAKMQEQYKMMYSNEVDPRGMIERLQHLKESEDPADQDLFACMIHGLFDEYNCFGEYPLEALATTAVLFGGIINFGVLSSRVTLGVALFMVLDAVAEYAPEDSMYKFGLQALLHFINRLEEWPSFCTRLIAIPHLRGTEVWTKAEEVVRRQPGLDMRSGGDLQPELSLPNGNLEDFVLESQYPPFRSIHVEAPLRPEIYEEPDEEISDKVMFVLNNVSKHNIEEKFQDLQSALEERHHQWFANYLVEDLAKAQPNFQSLYLQILTMFDEKILYAEVLRETYSSVSRILNAEATMNNSQDRTNLKNLATWLGMLTLARDQPILHRNLSFKDLLIEAHQTQRLLIAIPFTCKVLSQAKDSKVFRPPQPWLMELISFLVELYDYAELKLNLKFEIEV
;
A
#
# COMPACT_ATOMS: atom_id res chain seq x y z
N ARG A 1 -1.27 -7.92 -40.22
CA ARG A 1 -1.11 -6.46 -40.04
C ARG A 1 -2.09 -5.65 -40.91
N PRO A 2 -2.06 -5.66 -42.26
CA PRO A 2 -2.96 -4.80 -43.05
C PRO A 2 -4.46 -5.15 -42.94
N PHE A 3 -4.81 -6.44 -42.76
CA PHE A 3 -6.19 -6.84 -42.45
C PHE A 3 -6.61 -6.40 -41.03
N PHE A 4 -5.70 -6.49 -40.05
CA PHE A 4 -5.98 -6.04 -38.68
C PHE A 4 -6.29 -4.53 -38.62
N HIS A 5 -5.53 -3.70 -39.32
CA HIS A 5 -5.78 -2.25 -39.42
C HIS A 5 -6.88 -1.86 -40.43
N LYS A 6 -7.68 -2.82 -40.92
CA LYS A 6 -8.76 -2.58 -41.89
C LYS A 6 -8.30 -1.87 -43.19
N SER A 7 -7.01 -1.97 -43.51
CA SER A 7 -6.40 -1.27 -44.65
C SER A 7 -6.64 -1.97 -46.00
N LEU A 8 -7.09 -3.23 -45.97
CA LEU A 8 -7.40 -4.03 -47.16
C LEU A 8 -8.86 -4.50 -47.13
N PRO A 9 -9.50 -4.67 -48.31
CA PRO A 9 -10.83 -5.26 -48.39
C PRO A 9 -10.81 -6.72 -47.90
N ASN A 10 -11.99 -7.23 -47.51
CA ASN A 10 -12.17 -8.58 -46.95
C ASN A 10 -11.44 -8.84 -45.63
N TYR A 11 -11.01 -7.80 -44.92
CA TYR A 11 -10.38 -7.95 -43.60
C TYR A 11 -11.23 -8.78 -42.63
N ASP A 12 -12.54 -8.53 -42.66
CA ASP A 12 -13.55 -9.18 -41.82
C ASP A 12 -13.55 -10.70 -42.03
N PHE A 13 -13.63 -11.14 -43.29
CA PHE A 13 -13.56 -12.56 -43.64
C PHE A 13 -12.22 -13.20 -43.22
N VAL A 14 -11.10 -12.51 -43.45
CA VAL A 14 -9.76 -13.04 -43.11
C VAL A 14 -9.62 -13.23 -41.60
N LEU A 15 -10.02 -12.24 -40.81
CA LEU A 15 -9.93 -12.30 -39.34
C LEU A 15 -10.90 -13.34 -38.77
N HIS A 16 -12.12 -13.43 -39.29
CA HIS A 16 -13.07 -14.49 -38.92
C HIS A 16 -12.53 -15.89 -39.23
N ALA A 17 -11.96 -16.08 -40.43
CA ALA A 17 -11.40 -17.37 -40.85
C ALA A 17 -10.21 -17.78 -39.98
N LEU A 18 -9.30 -16.84 -39.65
CA LEU A 18 -8.18 -17.09 -38.75
C LEU A 18 -8.66 -17.48 -37.34
N TRP A 19 -9.67 -16.80 -36.81
CA TRP A 19 -10.24 -17.13 -35.50
C TRP A 19 -10.87 -18.52 -35.47
N LYS A 20 -11.58 -18.91 -36.53
CA LYS A 20 -12.17 -20.25 -36.66
C LYS A 20 -11.11 -21.34 -36.84
N HIS A 21 -9.98 -21.02 -37.45
CA HIS A 21 -8.88 -21.95 -37.65
C HIS A 21 -8.06 -22.17 -36.37
N ASP A 22 -7.62 -21.08 -35.73
CA ASP A 22 -6.85 -21.12 -34.49
C ASP A 22 -7.11 -19.87 -33.64
N LYS A 23 -8.10 -20.00 -32.74
CA LYS A 23 -8.50 -18.94 -31.80
C LYS A 23 -7.37 -18.54 -30.84
N SER A 24 -6.58 -19.51 -30.37
CA SER A 24 -5.54 -19.28 -29.36
C SER A 24 -4.38 -18.52 -29.97
N TRP A 25 -3.99 -18.89 -31.20
CA TRP A 25 -2.98 -18.16 -31.95
C TRP A 25 -3.40 -16.72 -32.25
N LEU A 26 -4.63 -16.51 -32.74
CA LEU A 26 -5.09 -15.16 -33.05
C LEU A 26 -5.21 -14.29 -31.79
N ALA A 27 -5.74 -14.83 -30.69
CA ALA A 27 -5.77 -14.12 -29.41
C ALA A 27 -4.35 -13.74 -28.94
N SER A 28 -3.37 -14.64 -29.03
CA SER A 28 -1.96 -14.33 -28.73
C SER A 28 -1.41 -13.21 -29.62
N LYS A 29 -1.77 -13.17 -30.90
CA LYS A 29 -1.35 -12.09 -31.82
C LYS A 29 -2.02 -10.74 -31.54
N LEU A 30 -3.24 -10.74 -31.02
CA LEU A 30 -3.91 -9.52 -30.56
C LEU A 30 -3.21 -8.97 -29.31
N VAL A 31 -2.86 -9.84 -28.35
CA VAL A 31 -2.10 -9.47 -27.15
C VAL A 31 -0.71 -8.96 -27.50
N GLU A 32 0.02 -9.62 -28.41
CA GLU A 32 1.32 -9.13 -28.91
C GLU A 32 1.21 -7.75 -29.57
N ALA A 33 0.14 -7.50 -30.32
CA ALA A 33 -0.10 -6.21 -30.95
C ALA A 33 -0.39 -5.11 -29.92
N TYR A 34 -1.22 -5.41 -28.92
CA TYR A 34 -1.50 -4.50 -27.80
C TYR A 34 -0.24 -4.15 -27.01
N ASN A 35 0.58 -5.15 -26.65
CA ASN A 35 1.82 -4.92 -25.90
C ASN A 35 2.83 -4.05 -26.66
N ALA A 36 2.77 -4.06 -28.00
CA ALA A 36 3.62 -3.21 -28.84
C ALA A 36 3.06 -1.79 -28.99
N ASP A 37 1.74 -1.64 -29.01
CA ASP A 37 1.03 -0.36 -29.15
C ASP A 37 -0.35 -0.44 -28.46
N PRO A 38 -0.46 0.03 -27.21
CA PRO A 38 -1.71 -0.02 -26.44
C PRO A 38 -2.85 0.81 -27.06
N THR A 39 -2.56 1.76 -27.94
CA THR A 39 -3.59 2.56 -28.64
C THR A 39 -4.44 1.72 -29.58
N LEU A 40 -3.95 0.53 -29.97
CA LEU A 40 -4.67 -0.41 -30.83
C LEU A 40 -5.84 -1.10 -30.13
N LEU A 41 -5.99 -0.96 -28.81
CA LEU A 41 -7.06 -1.59 -28.03
C LEU A 41 -8.45 -1.31 -28.61
N ALA A 42 -8.72 -0.08 -29.04
CA ALA A 42 -10.01 0.28 -29.64
C ALA A 42 -10.30 -0.51 -30.93
N ILE A 43 -9.27 -0.75 -31.76
CA ILE A 43 -9.39 -1.55 -32.98
C ILE A 43 -9.58 -3.03 -32.62
N ILE A 44 -8.86 -3.53 -31.62
CA ILE A 44 -9.01 -4.92 -31.13
C ILE A 44 -10.43 -5.15 -30.63
N PHE A 45 -10.94 -4.24 -29.80
CA PHE A 45 -12.29 -4.32 -29.26
C PHE A 45 -13.35 -4.29 -30.36
N GLU A 46 -13.18 -3.44 -31.38
CA GLU A 46 -14.11 -3.40 -32.51
C GLU A 46 -14.17 -4.74 -33.26
N HIS A 47 -13.03 -5.39 -33.51
CA HIS A 47 -13.02 -6.74 -34.09
C HIS A 47 -13.64 -7.77 -33.16
N ALA A 48 -13.36 -7.69 -31.86
CA ALA A 48 -13.93 -8.58 -30.86
C ALA A 48 -15.47 -8.48 -30.84
N ARG A 49 -16.01 -7.26 -30.92
CA ARG A 49 -17.43 -7.00 -30.99
C ARG A 49 -18.05 -7.52 -32.29
N GLN A 50 -17.47 -7.17 -33.44
CA GLN A 50 -17.99 -7.55 -34.75
C GLN A 50 -18.10 -9.07 -34.92
N HIS A 51 -17.19 -9.82 -34.31
CA HIS A 51 -17.12 -11.26 -34.45
C HIS A 51 -17.55 -12.06 -33.21
N ALA A 52 -18.05 -11.40 -32.16
CA ALA A 52 -18.45 -11.99 -30.88
C ALA A 52 -17.32 -12.78 -30.18
N TRP A 53 -16.14 -12.16 -30.06
CA TRP A 53 -14.97 -12.69 -29.34
C TRP A 53 -14.80 -12.12 -27.94
N THR A 54 -15.58 -11.11 -27.57
CA THR A 54 -15.45 -10.35 -26.32
C THR A 54 -15.36 -11.27 -25.11
N ASP A 55 -16.33 -12.17 -24.89
CA ASP A 55 -16.33 -13.11 -23.78
C ASP A 55 -15.09 -14.00 -23.74
N THR A 56 -14.58 -14.41 -24.91
CA THR A 56 -13.40 -15.27 -24.98
C THR A 56 -12.12 -14.50 -24.64
N LEU A 57 -12.01 -13.24 -25.07
CA LEU A 57 -10.85 -12.41 -24.81
C LEU A 57 -10.82 -11.87 -23.36
N LEU A 58 -11.99 -11.67 -22.74
CA LEU A 58 -12.11 -11.27 -21.34
C LEU A 58 -11.64 -12.35 -20.34
N LEU A 59 -11.52 -13.62 -20.78
CA LEU A 59 -10.94 -14.70 -19.97
C LEU A 59 -9.41 -14.57 -19.77
N ILE A 60 -8.75 -13.69 -20.52
CA ILE A 60 -7.31 -13.49 -20.44
C ILE A 60 -7.01 -12.67 -19.17
N THR A 61 -6.23 -13.24 -18.24
CA THR A 61 -5.99 -12.66 -16.90
C THR A 61 -4.72 -11.82 -16.80
N ASN A 62 -4.45 -10.97 -17.78
CA ASN A 62 -3.30 -10.06 -17.82
C ASN A 62 -3.73 -8.60 -18.01
N GLU A 63 -2.76 -7.69 -18.14
CA GLU A 63 -3.01 -6.25 -18.34
C GLU A 63 -3.93 -5.96 -19.53
N PHE A 64 -3.76 -6.70 -20.65
CA PHE A 64 -4.63 -6.59 -21.81
C PHE A 64 -6.09 -6.93 -21.49
N GLY A 65 -6.34 -8.01 -20.75
CA GLY A 65 -7.69 -8.42 -20.39
C GLY A 65 -8.39 -7.40 -19.49
N LEU A 66 -7.66 -6.84 -18.52
CA LEU A 66 -8.16 -5.76 -17.67
C LEU A 66 -8.46 -4.48 -18.48
N ASP A 67 -7.56 -4.07 -19.38
CA ASP A 67 -7.78 -2.88 -20.22
C ASP A 67 -8.95 -3.10 -21.21
N LEU A 68 -9.09 -4.31 -21.75
CA LEU A 68 -10.21 -4.69 -22.61
C LEU A 68 -11.54 -4.66 -21.85
N ALA A 69 -11.58 -5.17 -20.62
CA ALA A 69 -12.75 -5.12 -19.75
C ALA A 69 -13.13 -3.66 -19.42
N ALA A 70 -12.15 -2.84 -19.05
CA ALA A 70 -12.33 -1.43 -18.75
C ALA A 70 -12.84 -0.66 -19.99
N TYR A 71 -12.25 -0.90 -21.16
CA TYR A 71 -12.69 -0.27 -22.40
C TYR A 71 -14.12 -0.70 -22.78
N GLY A 72 -14.42 -2.00 -22.67
CA GLY A 72 -15.77 -2.53 -22.94
C GLY A 72 -16.83 -1.95 -22.01
N HIS A 73 -16.50 -1.74 -20.74
CA HIS A 73 -17.37 -1.03 -19.80
C HIS A 73 -17.58 0.43 -20.18
N GLY A 74 -16.52 1.11 -20.63
CA GLY A 74 -16.60 2.44 -21.23
C GLY A 74 -17.59 2.53 -22.40
N GLN A 75 -17.73 1.46 -23.18
CA GLN A 75 -18.70 1.34 -24.27
C GLN A 75 -20.10 0.85 -23.82
N GLY A 76 -20.25 0.40 -22.57
CA GLY A 76 -21.51 -0.14 -22.04
C GLY A 76 -21.78 -1.59 -22.45
N GLU A 77 -20.75 -2.33 -22.89
CA GLU A 77 -20.86 -3.73 -23.34
C GLU A 77 -20.34 -4.75 -22.31
N VAL A 78 -19.63 -4.29 -21.28
CA VAL A 78 -19.06 -5.15 -20.21
C VAL A 78 -19.47 -4.59 -18.86
N ASP A 79 -19.92 -5.48 -17.96
CA ASP A 79 -20.15 -5.18 -16.56
C ASP A 79 -18.88 -5.54 -15.76
N LEU A 80 -18.24 -4.52 -15.18
CA LEU A 80 -16.98 -4.71 -14.44
C LEU A 80 -17.18 -5.40 -13.10
N GLU A 81 -18.32 -5.26 -12.45
CA GLU A 81 -18.58 -5.91 -11.16
C GLU A 81 -18.73 -7.42 -11.38
N VAL A 82 -19.49 -7.81 -12.40
CA VAL A 82 -19.66 -9.22 -12.80
C VAL A 82 -18.34 -9.82 -13.29
N TRP A 83 -17.59 -9.09 -14.12
CA TRP A 83 -16.28 -9.54 -14.59
C TRP A 83 -15.29 -9.72 -13.44
N ALA A 84 -15.24 -8.75 -12.52
CA ALA A 84 -14.34 -8.80 -11.39
C ALA A 84 -14.71 -9.91 -10.39
N GLN A 85 -15.98 -10.23 -10.19
CA GLN A 85 -16.42 -11.24 -9.22
C GLN A 85 -15.70 -12.58 -9.41
N GLY A 86 -15.60 -13.07 -10.65
CA GLY A 86 -14.89 -14.32 -10.95
C GLY A 86 -13.39 -14.28 -10.62
N HIS A 87 -12.77 -13.11 -10.65
CA HIS A 87 -11.37 -12.89 -10.29
C HIS A 87 -11.18 -12.65 -8.79
N LEU A 88 -12.12 -11.96 -8.14
CA LEU A 88 -12.16 -11.69 -6.71
C LEU A 88 -12.39 -12.99 -5.91
N GLU A 89 -13.16 -13.95 -6.42
CA GLU A 89 -13.34 -15.26 -5.78
C GLU A 89 -12.05 -16.09 -5.72
N ILE A 90 -11.12 -15.84 -6.66
CA ILE A 90 -9.85 -16.59 -6.75
C ILE A 90 -8.76 -15.87 -5.95
N SER A 91 -8.50 -14.59 -6.24
CA SER A 91 -7.40 -13.83 -5.65
C SER A 91 -7.78 -12.33 -5.51
N PRO A 92 -8.53 -11.94 -4.46
CA PRO A 92 -9.02 -10.57 -4.31
C PRO A 92 -7.89 -9.52 -4.25
N GLN A 93 -6.84 -9.79 -3.48
CA GLN A 93 -5.70 -8.88 -3.34
C GLN A 93 -4.89 -8.72 -4.63
N GLN A 94 -4.80 -9.79 -5.44
CA GLN A 94 -4.07 -9.74 -6.70
C GLN A 94 -4.80 -8.88 -7.73
N LEU A 95 -6.13 -9.04 -7.84
CA LEU A 95 -6.94 -8.19 -8.70
C LEU A 95 -6.90 -6.74 -8.21
N ALA A 96 -7.04 -6.52 -6.90
CA ALA A 96 -6.99 -5.18 -6.33
C ALA A 96 -5.65 -4.49 -6.62
N GLY A 97 -4.52 -5.17 -6.42
CA GLY A 97 -3.19 -4.67 -6.77
C GLY A 97 -3.04 -4.38 -8.27
N ALA A 98 -3.52 -5.28 -9.14
CA ALA A 98 -3.47 -5.08 -10.59
C ALA A 98 -4.30 -3.88 -11.05
N VAL A 99 -5.51 -3.70 -10.50
CA VAL A 99 -6.37 -2.55 -10.79
C VAL A 99 -5.76 -1.25 -10.27
N VAL A 100 -5.12 -1.25 -9.09
CA VAL A 100 -4.39 -0.08 -8.57
C VAL A 100 -3.25 0.32 -9.51
N THR A 101 -2.41 -0.63 -9.94
CA THR A 101 -1.33 -0.36 -10.90
C THR A 101 -1.89 0.16 -12.22
N PHE A 102 -2.95 -0.46 -12.73
CA PHE A 102 -3.61 -0.06 -13.97
C PHE A 102 -4.19 1.36 -13.91
N LEU A 103 -4.93 1.69 -12.85
CA LEU A 103 -5.49 3.03 -12.64
C LEU A 103 -4.39 4.08 -12.55
N ARG A 104 -3.25 3.76 -11.91
CA ARG A 104 -2.08 4.66 -11.85
C ARG A 104 -1.51 4.96 -13.22
N ILE A 105 -1.27 3.93 -14.04
CA ILE A 105 -0.76 4.08 -15.41
C ILE A 105 -1.71 4.94 -16.26
N LYS A 106 -3.02 4.67 -16.19
CA LYS A 106 -4.03 5.44 -16.92
C LYS A 106 -4.12 6.89 -16.45
N ALA A 107 -4.03 7.12 -15.14
CA ALA A 107 -4.03 8.46 -14.57
C ALA A 107 -2.78 9.26 -14.97
N GLU A 108 -1.60 8.63 -15.00
CA GLU A 108 -0.34 9.26 -15.44
C GLU A 108 -0.37 9.68 -16.92
N ASP A 109 -0.92 8.83 -17.81
CA ASP A 109 -1.13 9.18 -19.22
C ASP A 109 -2.11 10.35 -19.36
N GLU A 110 -3.27 10.28 -18.70
CA GLU A 110 -4.28 11.34 -18.76
C GLU A 110 -3.75 12.68 -18.21
N GLN A 111 -2.97 12.66 -17.12
CA GLN A 111 -2.32 13.85 -16.59
C GLN A 111 -1.26 14.43 -17.55
N SER A 112 -0.63 13.57 -18.36
CA SER A 112 0.29 14.02 -19.41
C SER A 112 -0.46 14.68 -20.55
N VAL A 113 -1.63 14.15 -20.92
CA VAL A 113 -2.49 14.72 -21.97
C VAL A 113 -3.06 16.08 -21.60
N GLN A 114 -3.44 16.26 -20.35
CA GLN A 114 -3.84 17.57 -19.82
C GLN A 114 -2.69 18.61 -19.85
N ARG A 115 -1.44 18.17 -20.09
CA ARG A 115 -0.25 19.01 -20.34
C ARG A 115 0.16 19.06 -21.82
N ASP A 116 -0.81 18.93 -22.73
CA ASP A 116 -0.64 18.98 -24.19
C ASP A 116 0.23 17.87 -24.80
N HIS A 117 0.36 16.72 -24.12
CA HIS A 117 0.98 15.52 -24.71
C HIS A 117 -0.05 14.60 -25.36
N PRO A 118 0.29 13.84 -26.42
CA PRO A 118 -0.63 12.86 -26.99
C PRO A 118 -0.78 11.64 -26.08
N HIS A 119 -1.98 11.03 -26.08
CA HIS A 119 -2.25 9.77 -25.41
C HIS A 119 -1.31 8.65 -25.91
N GLN A 120 -0.73 7.90 -24.97
CA GLN A 120 0.04 6.68 -25.23
C GLN A 120 -0.81 5.42 -25.05
N VAL A 121 -1.95 5.54 -24.36
CA VAL A 121 -2.92 4.46 -24.12
C VAL A 121 -4.33 4.96 -24.38
N VAL A 122 -5.29 4.05 -24.55
CA VAL A 122 -6.70 4.46 -24.69
C VAL A 122 -7.21 5.02 -23.36
N PRO A 123 -7.78 6.25 -23.32
CA PRO A 123 -8.22 6.88 -22.08
C PRO A 123 -9.43 6.17 -21.46
N LEU A 124 -9.50 6.24 -20.13
CA LEU A 124 -10.66 5.75 -19.39
C LEU A 124 -11.75 6.83 -19.33
N LYS A 125 -13.01 6.39 -19.35
CA LYS A 125 -14.15 7.24 -19.00
C LYS A 125 -14.33 7.28 -17.49
N VAL A 126 -14.82 8.40 -16.95
CA VAL A 126 -15.10 8.61 -15.51
C VAL A 126 -15.90 7.45 -14.90
N LYS A 127 -16.96 6.99 -15.57
CA LYS A 127 -17.76 5.83 -15.13
C LYS A 127 -16.95 4.55 -14.90
N THR A 128 -15.92 4.35 -15.72
CA THR A 128 -15.08 3.15 -15.68
C THR A 128 -14.10 3.24 -14.52
N VAL A 129 -13.52 4.43 -14.30
CA VAL A 129 -12.69 4.69 -13.12
C VAL A 129 -13.50 4.48 -11.84
N TYR A 130 -14.73 4.99 -11.78
CA TYR A 130 -15.63 4.80 -10.64
C TYR A 130 -15.94 3.32 -10.38
N ALA A 131 -16.30 2.55 -11.42
CA ALA A 131 -16.55 1.12 -11.31
C ALA A 131 -15.33 0.34 -10.82
N LEU A 132 -14.13 0.64 -11.35
CA LEU A 132 -12.89 0.00 -10.91
C LEU A 132 -12.53 0.33 -9.45
N LEU A 133 -12.76 1.57 -9.01
CA LEU A 133 -12.57 1.96 -7.61
C LEU A 133 -13.54 1.23 -6.66
N ASN A 134 -14.76 0.93 -7.12
CA ASN A 134 -15.72 0.12 -6.35
C ASN A 134 -15.30 -1.36 -6.32
N VAL A 135 -14.78 -1.91 -7.43
CA VAL A 135 -14.29 -3.29 -7.50
C VAL A 135 -13.18 -3.56 -6.49
N ILE A 136 -12.28 -2.61 -6.27
CA ILE A 136 -11.16 -2.76 -5.31
C ILE A 136 -11.54 -2.34 -3.89
N HIS A 137 -12.74 -1.79 -3.70
CA HIS A 137 -13.17 -1.31 -2.41
C HIS A 137 -13.33 -2.47 -1.41
N GLY A 138 -12.74 -2.34 -0.22
CA GLY A 138 -12.76 -3.39 0.81
C GLY A 138 -11.71 -4.50 0.62
N HIS A 139 -10.91 -4.43 -0.46
CA HIS A 139 -9.81 -5.35 -0.73
C HIS A 139 -8.42 -4.72 -0.57
N LEU A 140 -8.38 -3.43 -0.21
CA LEU A 140 -7.18 -2.64 0.05
C LEU A 140 -7.24 -2.08 1.47
N SER A 141 -6.09 -1.72 2.02
CA SER A 141 -6.05 -0.91 3.25
C SER A 141 -6.66 0.48 3.01
N ASP A 142 -7.13 1.12 4.09
CA ASP A 142 -7.70 2.47 4.05
C ASP A 142 -6.71 3.53 3.51
N GLU A 143 -5.41 3.30 3.71
CA GLU A 143 -4.34 4.17 3.20
C GLU A 143 -4.14 3.99 1.68
N GLU A 144 -4.06 2.75 1.21
CA GLU A 144 -3.89 2.43 -0.20
C GLU A 144 -5.10 2.90 -1.04
N ILE A 145 -6.32 2.67 -0.54
CA ILE A 145 -7.54 3.12 -1.22
C ILE A 145 -7.62 4.65 -1.25
N GLY A 146 -7.30 5.33 -0.14
CA GLY A 146 -7.28 6.80 -0.08
C GLY A 146 -6.27 7.39 -1.06
N ALA A 147 -5.07 6.82 -1.13
CA ALA A 147 -4.02 7.26 -2.03
C ALA A 147 -4.39 7.12 -3.51
N ILE A 148 -4.95 5.97 -3.94
CA ILE A 148 -5.35 5.80 -5.34
C ILE A 148 -6.58 6.65 -5.69
N GLN A 149 -7.56 6.77 -4.78
CA GLN A 149 -8.73 7.63 -4.99
C GLN A 149 -8.33 9.10 -5.15
N ARG A 150 -7.34 9.58 -4.38
CA ARG A 150 -6.79 10.94 -4.51
C ARG A 150 -6.18 11.17 -5.89
N VAL A 151 -5.35 10.23 -6.36
CA VAL A 151 -4.77 10.29 -7.72
C VAL A 151 -5.85 10.32 -8.80
N CYS A 152 -6.86 9.45 -8.68
CA CYS A 152 -7.97 9.41 -9.63
C CYS A 152 -8.81 10.70 -9.61
N LEU A 153 -9.13 11.26 -8.44
CA LEU A 153 -9.88 12.52 -8.36
C LEU A 153 -9.11 13.70 -8.95
N GLN A 154 -7.78 13.73 -8.77
CA GLN A 154 -6.95 14.80 -9.33
C GLN A 154 -7.00 14.83 -10.85
N VAL A 155 -7.01 13.66 -11.49
CA VAL A 155 -6.93 13.52 -12.95
C VAL A 155 -8.32 13.45 -13.60
N TYR A 156 -9.30 12.91 -12.90
CA TYR A 156 -10.68 12.74 -13.35
C TYR A 156 -11.64 13.48 -12.42
N PRO A 157 -11.66 14.83 -12.44
CA PRO A 157 -12.41 15.66 -11.49
C PRO A 157 -13.92 15.36 -11.46
N ARG A 158 -14.48 14.95 -12.58
CA ARG A 158 -15.90 14.57 -12.70
C ARG A 158 -16.30 13.36 -11.83
N LEU A 159 -15.35 12.58 -11.27
CA LEU A 159 -15.65 11.57 -10.25
C LEU A 159 -16.29 12.16 -8.99
N ILE A 160 -16.09 13.45 -8.72
CA ILE A 160 -16.52 14.12 -7.49
C ILE A 160 -18.01 13.90 -7.20
N ASN A 161 -18.86 14.00 -8.22
CA ASN A 161 -20.31 13.81 -8.11
C ASN A 161 -20.82 12.53 -8.80
N TYR A 162 -19.91 11.69 -9.31
CA TYR A 162 -20.27 10.46 -10.00
C TYR A 162 -20.73 9.39 -9.00
N GLY A 163 -21.78 8.64 -9.35
CA GLY A 163 -22.43 7.65 -8.49
C GLY A 163 -23.53 8.24 -7.60
N TYR A 164 -24.11 9.39 -8.00
CA TYR A 164 -25.20 10.04 -7.27
C TYR A 164 -26.53 9.99 -8.02
N LYS A 165 -26.80 10.97 -8.88
CA LYS A 165 -28.09 11.11 -9.61
C LYS A 165 -27.91 11.54 -11.08
N PHE A 166 -26.85 12.29 -11.37
CA PHE A 166 -26.66 12.98 -12.65
C PHE A 166 -25.53 12.36 -13.48
N ASP A 167 -25.23 11.09 -13.26
CA ASP A 167 -24.14 10.37 -13.95
C ASP A 167 -24.26 10.47 -15.49
N HIS A 168 -25.49 10.49 -16.01
CA HIS A 168 -25.75 10.68 -17.45
C HIS A 168 -25.32 12.06 -17.98
N VAL A 169 -25.48 13.13 -17.18
CA VAL A 169 -25.00 14.48 -17.51
C VAL A 169 -23.48 14.53 -17.44
N ILE A 170 -22.92 13.92 -16.39
CA ILE A 170 -21.46 13.87 -16.17
C ILE A 170 -20.77 13.07 -17.30
N ASP A 171 -21.35 11.95 -17.72
CA ASP A 171 -20.86 11.14 -18.84
C ASP A 171 -20.92 11.92 -20.17
N ALA A 172 -21.97 12.72 -20.39
CA ALA A 172 -22.09 13.58 -21.55
C ALA A 172 -21.02 14.69 -21.57
N ASN A 173 -20.73 15.30 -20.42
CA ASN A 173 -19.65 16.29 -20.30
C ASN A 173 -18.26 15.70 -20.58
N GLY A 174 -18.07 14.42 -20.25
CA GLY A 174 -16.81 13.71 -20.45
C GLY A 174 -16.57 13.14 -21.85
N GLU A 175 -17.49 13.29 -22.81
CA GLU A 175 -17.36 12.66 -24.14
C GLU A 175 -16.11 13.12 -24.91
N ASN A 176 -15.69 14.38 -24.74
CA ASN A 176 -14.58 14.98 -25.47
C ASN A 176 -13.28 15.06 -24.64
N GLY A 177 -13.22 14.39 -23.49
CA GLY A 177 -12.04 14.38 -22.62
C GLY A 177 -12.39 14.51 -21.14
N ASN A 178 -11.42 14.24 -20.27
CA ASN A 178 -11.65 14.24 -18.83
C ASN A 178 -11.37 15.59 -18.14
N ALA A 179 -10.72 16.54 -18.84
CA ALA A 179 -10.48 17.89 -18.33
C ALA A 179 -11.79 18.67 -18.12
N LEU A 180 -11.79 19.55 -17.12
CA LEU A 180 -12.85 20.54 -16.92
C LEU A 180 -12.69 21.71 -17.90
N SER A 181 -13.77 22.47 -18.10
CA SER A 181 -13.74 23.63 -18.98
C SER A 181 -13.10 24.86 -18.32
N GLU A 182 -12.42 25.69 -19.11
CA GLU A 182 -11.85 26.97 -18.64
C GLU A 182 -12.92 27.91 -18.04
N ASP A 183 -14.17 27.81 -18.50
CA ASP A 183 -15.31 28.57 -17.96
C ASP A 183 -15.66 28.13 -16.53
N ALA A 184 -15.62 26.82 -16.25
CA ALA A 184 -15.81 26.30 -14.90
C ALA A 184 -14.68 26.78 -13.97
N ASP A 185 -13.42 26.75 -14.43
CA ASP A 185 -12.27 27.22 -13.66
C ASP A 185 -12.37 28.72 -13.34
N ALA A 186 -12.75 29.55 -14.32
CA ALA A 186 -12.92 30.98 -14.12
C ALA A 186 -14.03 31.29 -13.10
N LYS A 187 -15.17 30.60 -13.20
CA LYS A 187 -16.28 30.74 -12.24
C LYS A 187 -15.90 30.27 -10.84
N MET A 188 -15.17 29.16 -10.73
CA MET A 188 -14.66 28.64 -9.47
C MET A 188 -13.74 29.64 -8.78
N GLN A 189 -12.78 30.22 -9.51
CA GLN A 189 -11.89 31.26 -8.98
C GLN A 189 -12.66 32.50 -8.52
N GLU A 190 -13.68 32.93 -9.28
CA GLU A 190 -14.55 34.04 -8.88
C GLU A 190 -15.28 33.74 -7.56
N GLN A 191 -15.84 32.55 -7.40
CA GLN A 191 -16.53 32.13 -6.17
C GLN A 191 -15.59 32.12 -4.96
N TYR A 192 -14.39 31.55 -5.07
CA TYR A 192 -13.43 31.55 -3.97
C TYR A 192 -12.93 32.95 -3.64
N LYS A 193 -12.72 33.80 -4.64
CA LYS A 193 -12.35 35.20 -4.43
C LYS A 193 -13.42 35.96 -3.64
N MET A 194 -14.70 35.78 -3.95
CA MET A 194 -15.80 36.38 -3.18
C MET A 194 -15.80 35.91 -1.72
N MET A 195 -15.53 34.61 -1.49
CA MET A 195 -15.43 34.05 -0.14
C MET A 195 -14.28 34.65 0.66
N TYR A 196 -13.05 34.67 0.12
CA TYR A 196 -11.89 35.23 0.83
C TYR A 196 -11.94 36.76 0.97
N SER A 197 -12.74 37.44 0.13
CA SER A 197 -13.01 38.88 0.26
C SER A 197 -14.12 39.20 1.28
N ASN A 198 -14.67 38.19 1.97
CA ASN A 198 -15.80 38.29 2.90
C ASN A 198 -17.11 38.82 2.27
N GLU A 199 -17.27 38.69 0.95
CA GLU A 199 -18.53 39.03 0.26
C GLU A 199 -19.56 37.91 0.42
N VAL A 200 -19.09 36.67 0.50
CA VAL A 200 -19.89 35.46 0.75
C VAL A 200 -19.28 34.72 1.92
N ASP A 201 -20.10 34.33 2.90
CA ASP A 201 -19.62 33.53 4.03
C ASP A 201 -19.46 32.03 3.63
N PRO A 202 -18.65 31.25 4.36
CA PRO A 202 -18.49 29.82 4.07
C PRO A 202 -19.80 29.02 4.05
N ARG A 203 -20.83 29.48 4.79
CA ARG A 203 -22.15 28.82 4.79
C ARG A 203 -22.90 29.05 3.48
N GLY A 204 -22.92 30.28 2.97
CA GLY A 204 -23.47 30.56 1.65
C GLY A 204 -22.75 29.80 0.54
N MET A 205 -21.43 29.57 0.68
CA MET A 205 -20.69 28.71 -0.24
C MET A 205 -21.16 27.25 -0.18
N ILE A 206 -21.41 26.71 1.02
CA ILE A 206 -21.94 25.35 1.20
C ILE A 206 -23.34 25.23 0.58
N GLU A 207 -24.24 26.19 0.82
CA GLU A 207 -25.58 26.22 0.22
C GLU A 207 -25.51 26.23 -1.31
N ARG A 208 -24.57 26.99 -1.88
CA ARG A 208 -24.33 27.02 -3.32
C ARG A 208 -23.84 25.67 -3.84
N LEU A 209 -22.88 25.04 -3.17
CA LEU A 209 -22.40 23.70 -3.53
C LEU A 209 -23.52 22.64 -3.44
N GLN A 210 -24.41 22.75 -2.45
CA GLN A 210 -25.60 21.90 -2.34
C GLN A 210 -26.59 22.11 -3.49
N HIS A 211 -26.75 23.34 -3.98
CA HIS A 211 -27.57 23.59 -5.16
C HIS A 211 -26.91 23.01 -6.42
N LEU A 212 -25.62 23.28 -6.64
CA LEU A 212 -24.90 22.83 -7.83
C LEU A 212 -24.87 21.29 -7.94
N LYS A 213 -24.65 20.57 -6.83
CA LYS A 213 -24.64 19.09 -6.85
C LYS A 213 -25.97 18.49 -7.31
N GLU A 214 -27.07 19.21 -7.11
CA GLU A 214 -28.43 18.78 -7.45
C GLU A 214 -28.94 19.32 -8.79
N SER A 215 -28.14 20.11 -9.50
CA SER A 215 -28.52 20.70 -10.79
C SER A 215 -28.45 19.65 -11.91
N GLU A 216 -29.42 19.67 -12.82
CA GLU A 216 -29.36 18.88 -14.07
C GLU A 216 -28.61 19.65 -15.18
N ASP A 217 -28.23 20.91 -14.93
CA ASP A 217 -27.48 21.70 -15.89
C ASP A 217 -26.04 21.18 -16.03
N PRO A 218 -25.56 20.91 -17.26
CA PRO A 218 -24.21 20.37 -17.46
C PRO A 218 -23.08 21.30 -17.00
N ALA A 219 -23.25 22.62 -17.13
CA ALA A 219 -22.24 23.57 -16.66
C ALA A 219 -22.24 23.69 -15.13
N ASP A 220 -23.39 23.56 -14.46
CA ASP A 220 -23.44 23.52 -13.00
C ASP A 220 -22.77 22.26 -12.43
N GLN A 221 -22.93 21.10 -13.08
CA GLN A 221 -22.25 19.86 -12.68
C GLN A 221 -20.73 19.97 -12.82
N ASP A 222 -20.24 20.53 -13.92
CA ASP A 222 -18.81 20.78 -14.12
C ASP A 222 -18.28 21.84 -13.14
N LEU A 223 -19.06 22.89 -12.85
CA LEU A 223 -18.69 23.90 -11.84
C LEU A 223 -18.61 23.27 -10.44
N PHE A 224 -19.57 22.41 -10.06
CA PHE A 224 -19.51 21.69 -8.79
C PHE A 224 -18.24 20.84 -8.68
N ALA A 225 -17.94 20.04 -9.71
CA ALA A 225 -16.73 19.24 -9.77
C ALA A 225 -15.48 20.12 -9.69
N CYS A 226 -15.42 21.21 -10.43
CA CYS A 226 -14.32 22.17 -10.44
C CYS A 226 -14.07 22.80 -9.05
N MET A 227 -15.12 23.23 -8.36
CA MET A 227 -14.97 23.83 -7.03
C MET A 227 -14.40 22.83 -6.02
N ILE A 228 -14.98 21.64 -5.91
CA ILE A 228 -14.48 20.63 -4.98
C ILE A 228 -13.07 20.14 -5.38
N HIS A 229 -12.80 20.00 -6.68
CA HIS A 229 -11.48 19.61 -7.20
C HIS A 229 -10.41 20.66 -6.85
N GLY A 230 -10.67 21.94 -7.12
CA GLY A 230 -9.76 23.03 -6.79
C GLY A 230 -9.45 23.09 -5.29
N LEU A 231 -10.45 22.91 -4.44
CA LEU A 231 -10.24 22.82 -2.99
C LEU A 231 -9.35 21.63 -2.59
N PHE A 232 -9.46 20.49 -3.28
CA PHE A 232 -8.65 19.31 -2.97
C PHE A 232 -7.22 19.42 -3.52
N ASP A 233 -7.04 20.01 -4.70
CA ASP A 233 -5.74 20.20 -5.34
C ASP A 233 -4.88 21.20 -4.55
N GLU A 234 -5.49 22.25 -3.98
CA GLU A 234 -4.82 23.24 -3.14
C GLU A 234 -4.39 22.73 -1.74
N TYR A 235 -4.77 21.51 -1.35
CA TYR A 235 -4.51 20.97 -0.01
C TYR A 235 -3.05 21.05 0.44
N ASN A 236 -2.11 20.74 -0.47
CA ASN A 236 -0.69 20.78 -0.14
C ASN A 236 -0.18 22.22 0.12
N CYS A 237 -0.93 23.24 -0.32
CA CYS A 237 -0.62 24.65 -0.14
C CYS A 237 -1.28 25.25 1.11
N PHE A 238 -2.22 24.56 1.76
CA PHE A 238 -2.92 25.08 2.94
C PHE A 238 -1.97 25.43 4.09
N GLY A 239 -0.83 24.74 4.22
CA GLY A 239 0.20 25.06 5.20
C GLY A 239 0.78 26.47 5.05
N GLU A 240 0.73 27.04 3.84
CA GLU A 240 1.26 28.37 3.50
C GLU A 240 0.22 29.49 3.69
N TYR A 241 -1.03 29.14 4.00
CA TYR A 241 -2.10 30.12 4.12
C TYR A 241 -1.96 30.99 5.37
N PRO A 242 -2.34 32.28 5.30
CA PRO A 242 -2.57 33.09 6.50
C PRO A 242 -3.64 32.45 7.40
N LEU A 243 -3.51 32.60 8.72
CA LEU A 243 -4.40 31.94 9.69
C LEU A 243 -5.89 32.24 9.47
N GLU A 244 -6.25 33.47 9.07
CA GLU A 244 -7.64 33.85 8.79
C GLU A 244 -8.21 33.13 7.55
N ALA A 245 -7.41 33.05 6.48
CA ALA A 245 -7.79 32.32 5.26
C ALA A 245 -7.89 30.83 5.54
N LEU A 246 -6.91 30.26 6.26
CA LEU A 246 -6.87 28.86 6.65
C LEU A 246 -8.08 28.46 7.51
N ALA A 247 -8.48 29.30 8.47
CA ALA A 247 -9.67 29.07 9.27
C ALA A 247 -10.95 29.06 8.41
N THR A 248 -11.05 29.99 7.45
CA THR A 248 -12.16 30.04 6.49
C THR A 248 -12.22 28.76 5.64
N THR A 249 -11.06 28.30 5.15
CA THR A 249 -10.94 27.04 4.38
C THR A 249 -11.29 25.82 5.23
N ALA A 250 -10.86 25.76 6.49
CA ALA A 250 -11.21 24.66 7.41
C ALA A 250 -12.72 24.59 7.69
N VAL A 251 -13.37 25.74 7.87
CA VAL A 251 -14.83 25.85 8.03
C VAL A 251 -15.56 25.36 6.78
N LEU A 252 -15.10 25.75 5.60
CA LEU A 252 -15.68 25.29 4.33
C LEU A 252 -15.49 23.77 4.17
N PHE A 253 -14.28 23.26 4.34
CA PHE A 253 -13.94 21.84 4.15
C PHE A 253 -14.71 20.94 5.14
N GLY A 254 -14.68 21.30 6.43
CA GLY A 254 -15.45 20.58 7.45
C GLY A 254 -16.96 20.72 7.26
N GLY A 255 -17.43 21.87 6.77
CA GLY A 255 -18.82 22.10 6.42
C GLY A 255 -19.31 21.27 5.23
N ILE A 256 -18.49 21.14 4.17
CA ILE A 256 -18.75 20.26 3.01
C ILE A 256 -19.00 18.82 3.47
N ILE A 257 -18.18 18.32 4.40
CA ILE A 257 -18.36 17.00 5.01
C ILE A 257 -19.63 17.01 5.86
N ASN A 258 -19.76 17.94 6.83
CA ASN A 258 -20.85 17.98 7.79
C ASN A 258 -22.24 18.02 7.13
N PHE A 259 -22.43 18.84 6.11
CA PHE A 259 -23.71 19.03 5.42
C PHE A 259 -23.95 18.03 4.27
N GLY A 260 -23.11 17.01 4.13
CA GLY A 260 -23.31 15.94 3.15
C GLY A 260 -23.27 16.45 1.71
N VAL A 261 -22.41 17.43 1.42
CA VAL A 261 -22.21 17.95 0.07
C VAL A 261 -21.61 16.86 -0.83
N LEU A 262 -20.67 16.08 -0.29
CA LEU A 262 -20.04 14.95 -0.96
C LEU A 262 -20.94 13.72 -0.90
N SER A 263 -21.68 13.47 -2.00
CA SER A 263 -22.60 12.32 -2.08
C SER A 263 -21.89 11.04 -2.54
N SER A 264 -20.81 11.16 -3.30
CA SER A 264 -20.00 10.02 -3.74
C SER A 264 -19.13 9.49 -2.60
N ARG A 265 -19.21 8.18 -2.36
CA ARG A 265 -18.39 7.48 -1.35
C ARG A 265 -16.90 7.66 -1.60
N VAL A 266 -16.48 7.64 -2.87
CA VAL A 266 -15.08 7.84 -3.28
C VAL A 266 -14.59 9.21 -2.81
N THR A 267 -15.34 10.26 -3.14
CA THR A 267 -14.99 11.64 -2.81
C THR A 267 -15.00 11.90 -1.30
N LEU A 268 -16.01 11.37 -0.59
CA LEU A 268 -16.06 11.47 0.87
C LEU A 268 -14.88 10.74 1.53
N GLY A 269 -14.51 9.57 1.03
CA GLY A 269 -13.35 8.82 1.51
C GLY A 269 -12.06 9.63 1.41
N VAL A 270 -11.84 10.31 0.29
CA VAL A 270 -10.67 11.19 0.09
C VAL A 270 -10.72 12.40 1.03
N ALA A 271 -11.88 13.03 1.21
CA ALA A 271 -12.01 14.17 2.14
C ALA A 271 -11.66 13.78 3.59
N LEU A 272 -12.15 12.62 4.05
CA LEU A 272 -11.83 12.08 5.37
C LEU A 272 -10.34 11.72 5.48
N PHE A 273 -9.78 11.09 4.45
CA PHE A 273 -8.35 10.76 4.39
C PHE A 273 -7.47 12.01 4.51
N MET A 274 -7.80 13.09 3.79
CA MET A 274 -7.06 14.36 3.86
C MET A 274 -7.15 15.02 5.24
N VAL A 275 -8.31 14.97 5.90
CA VAL A 275 -8.45 15.51 7.25
C VAL A 275 -7.65 14.68 8.27
N LEU A 276 -7.63 13.35 8.12
CA LEU A 276 -6.83 12.46 8.96
C LEU A 276 -5.32 12.70 8.76
N ASP A 277 -4.87 12.78 7.51
CA ASP A 277 -3.50 13.08 7.12
C ASP A 277 -3.02 14.40 7.78
N ALA A 278 -3.84 15.46 7.71
CA ALA A 278 -3.53 16.74 8.32
C ALA A 278 -3.30 16.70 9.84
N VAL A 279 -4.00 15.82 10.58
CA VAL A 279 -3.83 15.69 12.05
C VAL A 279 -2.85 14.59 12.46
N ALA A 280 -2.52 13.67 11.56
CA ALA A 280 -1.59 12.56 11.80
C ALA A 280 -0.14 12.95 11.49
N GLU A 281 0.11 13.62 10.37
CA GLU A 281 1.46 13.86 9.83
C GLU A 281 2.09 15.17 10.33
N TYR A 282 1.29 16.09 10.88
CA TYR A 282 1.75 17.44 11.27
C TYR A 282 1.71 17.66 12.78
N ALA A 283 2.64 18.49 13.28
CA ALA A 283 2.72 18.82 14.69
C ALA A 283 1.63 19.84 15.10
N PRO A 284 1.22 19.91 16.38
CA PRO A 284 0.18 20.82 16.85
C PRO A 284 0.39 22.32 16.53
N GLU A 285 1.64 22.72 16.37
CA GLU A 285 2.00 24.11 16.06
C GLU A 285 1.82 24.45 14.57
N ASP A 286 1.80 23.45 13.70
CA ASP A 286 1.72 23.62 12.26
C ASP A 286 0.32 24.07 11.82
N SER A 287 0.29 24.89 10.78
CA SER A 287 -0.94 25.36 10.13
C SER A 287 -1.82 24.18 9.69
N MET A 288 -1.23 23.14 9.10
CA MET A 288 -1.98 21.96 8.63
C MET A 288 -2.70 21.22 9.75
N TYR A 289 -2.05 21.04 10.90
CA TYR A 289 -2.71 20.44 12.06
C TYR A 289 -3.90 21.28 12.53
N LYS A 290 -3.73 22.61 12.59
CA LYS A 290 -4.81 23.54 12.96
C LYS A 290 -5.98 23.46 11.99
N PHE A 291 -5.72 23.35 10.69
CA PHE A 291 -6.73 23.11 9.67
C PHE A 291 -7.48 21.80 9.92
N GLY A 292 -6.75 20.69 10.06
CA GLY A 292 -7.34 19.36 10.25
C GLY A 292 -8.20 19.28 11.51
N LEU A 293 -7.71 19.83 12.63
CA LEU A 293 -8.45 19.88 13.89
C LEU A 293 -9.72 20.74 13.78
N GLN A 294 -9.64 21.92 13.15
CA GLN A 294 -10.81 22.78 12.92
C GLN A 294 -11.85 22.08 12.02
N ALA A 295 -11.41 21.44 10.94
CA ALA A 295 -12.31 20.69 10.06
C ALA A 295 -13.02 19.55 10.83
N LEU A 296 -12.29 18.77 11.65
CA LEU A 296 -12.87 17.72 12.50
C LEU A 296 -13.95 18.23 13.44
N LEU A 297 -13.73 19.38 14.08
CA LEU A 297 -14.73 20.00 14.97
C LEU A 297 -16.02 20.35 14.23
N HIS A 298 -15.96 20.69 12.94
CA HIS A 298 -17.15 21.03 12.16
C HIS A 298 -18.06 19.85 11.83
N PHE A 299 -17.51 18.63 11.71
CA PHE A 299 -18.29 17.41 11.46
C PHE A 299 -18.24 16.40 12.61
N ILE A 300 -17.82 16.83 13.81
CA ILE A 300 -17.66 15.99 15.01
C ILE A 300 -18.93 15.17 15.35
N ASN A 301 -20.11 15.73 15.08
CA ASN A 301 -21.39 15.09 15.34
C ASN A 301 -21.68 13.91 14.41
N ARG A 302 -21.01 13.83 13.26
CA ARG A 302 -21.17 12.76 12.27
C ARG A 302 -20.10 11.68 12.37
N LEU A 303 -19.17 11.78 13.31
CA LEU A 303 -18.12 10.76 13.54
C LEU A 303 -18.70 9.36 13.79
N GLU A 304 -19.92 9.27 14.33
CA GLU A 304 -20.63 8.01 14.53
C GLU A 304 -20.93 7.24 13.24
N GLU A 305 -20.95 7.93 12.08
CA GLU A 305 -21.11 7.31 10.77
C GLU A 305 -19.85 6.56 10.32
N TRP A 306 -18.68 6.86 10.90
CA TRP A 306 -17.38 6.32 10.47
C TRP A 306 -16.54 5.76 11.65
N PRO A 307 -16.90 4.58 12.19
CA PRO A 307 -16.18 4.03 13.34
C PRO A 307 -14.72 3.62 13.06
N SER A 308 -14.44 3.10 11.86
CA SER A 308 -13.05 2.77 11.44
C SER A 308 -12.17 4.02 11.37
N PHE A 309 -12.76 5.17 11.00
CA PHE A 309 -12.09 6.47 11.02
C PHE A 309 -11.81 6.92 12.46
N CYS A 310 -12.78 6.75 13.38
CA CYS A 310 -12.60 7.04 14.80
C CYS A 310 -11.48 6.21 15.44
N THR A 311 -11.35 4.94 15.04
CA THR A 311 -10.27 4.05 15.51
C THR A 311 -8.89 4.59 15.14
N ARG A 312 -8.76 5.23 13.98
CA ARG A 312 -7.50 5.89 13.58
C ARG A 312 -7.28 7.20 14.33
N LEU A 313 -8.32 8.00 14.53
CA LEU A 313 -8.22 9.24 15.31
C LEU A 313 -7.74 9.01 16.75
N ILE A 314 -8.21 7.95 17.42
CA ILE A 314 -7.79 7.66 18.80
C ILE A 314 -6.32 7.21 18.89
N ALA A 315 -5.77 6.65 17.82
CA ALA A 315 -4.38 6.21 17.74
C ALA A 315 -3.39 7.39 17.63
N ILE A 316 -3.86 8.59 17.25
CA ILE A 316 -3.03 9.78 17.08
C ILE A 316 -2.69 10.39 18.45
N PRO A 317 -1.41 10.44 18.86
CA PRO A 317 -1.03 10.94 20.18
C PRO A 317 -1.41 12.40 20.41
N HIS A 318 -1.26 13.25 19.39
CA HIS A 318 -1.50 14.69 19.47
C HIS A 318 -2.98 15.08 19.64
N LEU A 319 -3.92 14.18 19.30
CA LEU A 319 -5.35 14.42 19.50
C LEU A 319 -5.82 14.13 20.93
N ARG A 320 -5.02 13.42 21.75
CA ARG A 320 -5.39 13.08 23.13
C ARG A 320 -5.73 14.33 23.94
N GLY A 321 -6.87 14.32 24.60
CA GLY A 321 -7.38 15.45 25.41
C GLY A 321 -8.19 16.49 24.64
N THR A 322 -8.36 16.34 23.32
CA THR A 322 -9.28 17.18 22.52
C THR A 322 -10.73 16.68 22.60
N GLU A 323 -11.69 17.54 22.27
CA GLU A 323 -13.10 17.16 22.14
C GLU A 323 -13.31 16.09 21.06
N VAL A 324 -12.56 16.17 19.95
CA VAL A 324 -12.61 15.21 18.84
C VAL A 324 -12.18 13.82 19.32
N TRP A 325 -11.08 13.72 20.06
CA TRP A 325 -10.61 12.43 20.58
C TRP A 325 -11.61 11.82 21.56
N THR A 326 -12.17 12.64 22.45
CA THR A 326 -13.20 12.20 23.41
C THR A 326 -14.43 11.65 22.69
N LYS A 327 -14.86 12.33 21.61
CA LYS A 327 -15.98 11.86 20.79
C LYS A 327 -15.65 10.58 20.03
N ALA A 328 -14.46 10.48 19.44
CA ALA A 328 -14.02 9.30 18.72
C ALA A 328 -13.93 8.07 19.64
N GLU A 329 -13.40 8.25 20.87
CA GLU A 329 -13.36 7.19 21.90
C GLU A 329 -14.78 6.75 22.29
N GLU A 330 -15.72 7.69 22.48
CA GLU A 330 -17.13 7.38 22.75
C GLU A 330 -17.75 6.51 21.64
N VAL A 331 -17.47 6.84 20.37
CA VAL A 331 -17.97 6.08 19.21
C VAL A 331 -17.39 4.66 19.19
N VAL A 332 -16.07 4.51 19.38
CA VAL A 332 -15.40 3.20 19.38
C VAL A 332 -15.89 2.34 20.56
N ARG A 333 -15.99 2.91 21.75
CA ARG A 333 -16.46 2.21 22.96
C ARG A 333 -17.92 1.77 22.89
N ARG A 334 -18.76 2.49 22.12
CA ARG A 334 -20.17 2.11 21.90
C ARG A 334 -20.34 0.95 20.93
N GLN A 335 -19.29 0.51 20.24
CA GLN A 335 -19.37 -0.65 19.36
C GLN A 335 -19.43 -1.96 20.18
N PRO A 336 -20.45 -2.82 19.97
CA PRO A 336 -20.49 -4.11 20.61
C PRO A 336 -19.43 -5.02 19.98
N GLY A 337 -18.29 -5.19 20.65
CA GLY A 337 -17.25 -6.13 20.20
C GLY A 337 -15.80 -5.80 20.55
N LEU A 338 -15.49 -4.65 21.15
CA LEU A 338 -14.11 -4.23 21.47
C LEU A 338 -13.98 -3.71 22.91
N ASP A 339 -14.25 -4.58 23.90
CA ASP A 339 -13.76 -4.36 25.26
C ASP A 339 -12.30 -4.84 25.36
N MET A 340 -11.38 -3.87 25.29
CA MET A 340 -10.02 -3.99 25.80
C MET A 340 -10.05 -4.47 27.25
N ARG A 341 -9.54 -5.68 27.49
CA ARG A 341 -9.20 -6.15 28.83
C ARG A 341 -7.93 -5.46 29.29
N SER A 342 -8.07 -4.49 30.20
CA SER A 342 -7.01 -4.10 31.11
C SER A 342 -7.60 -3.95 32.53
N GLY A 343 -7.05 -4.72 33.48
CA GLY A 343 -7.14 -4.45 34.92
C GLY A 343 -8.21 -5.21 35.73
N GLY A 344 -7.78 -6.26 36.42
CA GLY A 344 -7.95 -6.37 37.88
C GLY A 344 -9.23 -6.99 38.47
N ASP A 345 -9.08 -8.25 38.87
CA ASP A 345 -9.53 -8.88 40.13
C ASP A 345 -10.94 -9.49 40.35
N LEU A 346 -10.86 -10.76 40.78
CA LEU A 346 -11.68 -11.54 41.72
C LEU A 346 -13.04 -12.14 41.26
N GLN A 347 -12.94 -13.42 40.86
CA GLN A 347 -13.92 -14.52 40.86
C GLN A 347 -14.85 -14.59 42.11
N PRO A 348 -16.03 -15.27 42.08
CA PRO A 348 -16.13 -16.69 41.67
C PRO A 348 -17.43 -17.20 40.98
N GLU A 349 -17.26 -18.30 40.22
CA GLU A 349 -18.14 -19.49 40.09
C GLU A 349 -19.60 -19.31 39.60
N LEU A 350 -20.16 -20.07 38.63
CA LEU A 350 -20.09 -21.50 38.32
C LEU A 350 -20.87 -21.82 37.02
N SER A 351 -20.41 -22.86 36.29
CA SER A 351 -21.17 -23.78 35.41
C SER A 351 -21.02 -23.64 33.88
N LEU A 352 -20.04 -24.40 33.39
CA LEU A 352 -19.84 -25.06 32.08
C LEU A 352 -21.10 -25.82 31.55
N PRO A 353 -21.16 -26.29 30.27
CA PRO A 353 -20.02 -26.66 29.41
C PRO A 353 -20.03 -26.26 27.92
N ASN A 354 -18.82 -25.89 27.47
CA ASN A 354 -18.11 -26.20 26.22
C ASN A 354 -18.88 -26.75 25.01
N GLY A 355 -18.85 -25.97 23.93
CA GLY A 355 -18.27 -26.41 22.66
C GLY A 355 -17.13 -25.46 22.29
N ASN A 356 -15.89 -25.97 22.19
CA ASN A 356 -14.69 -25.21 21.85
C ASN A 356 -14.86 -24.45 20.52
N LEU A 357 -14.65 -23.13 20.54
CA LEU A 357 -14.14 -22.38 19.40
C LEU A 357 -12.62 -22.33 19.59
N GLU A 358 -11.93 -23.20 18.88
CA GLU A 358 -10.50 -23.02 18.61
C GLU A 358 -10.33 -21.78 17.71
N ASP A 359 -9.24 -21.04 17.94
CA ASP A 359 -8.80 -19.90 17.14
C ASP A 359 -8.96 -20.15 15.64
N PHE A 360 -9.73 -19.32 14.96
CA PHE A 360 -9.64 -19.20 13.50
C PHE A 360 -8.35 -18.47 13.16
N VAL A 361 -7.24 -19.20 13.21
CA VAL A 361 -6.01 -18.84 12.50
C VAL A 361 -6.34 -18.96 11.02
N LEU A 362 -6.37 -17.83 10.30
CA LEU A 362 -6.37 -17.82 8.84
C LEU A 362 -5.18 -18.66 8.37
N GLU A 363 -5.45 -19.83 7.78
CA GLU A 363 -4.41 -20.69 7.22
C GLU A 363 -3.71 -19.92 6.09
N SER A 364 -2.43 -19.59 6.30
CA SER A 364 -1.54 -19.07 5.27
C SER A 364 -1.63 -19.93 4.01
N GLN A 365 -1.79 -19.31 2.84
CA GLN A 365 -1.85 -20.02 1.56
C GLN A 365 -0.58 -20.82 1.24
N TYR A 366 0.52 -20.53 1.93
CA TYR A 366 1.80 -21.21 1.78
C TYR A 366 2.15 -21.97 3.05
N PRO A 367 2.59 -23.25 2.93
CA PRO A 367 3.10 -23.96 4.09
C PRO A 367 4.32 -23.19 4.65
N PRO A 368 4.41 -23.04 5.98
CA PRO A 368 5.55 -22.37 6.59
C PRO A 368 6.84 -23.11 6.22
N PHE A 369 7.89 -22.35 5.94
CA PHE A 369 9.22 -22.87 5.71
C PHE A 369 9.67 -23.67 6.93
N ARG A 370 9.94 -24.95 6.71
CA ARG A 370 10.47 -25.85 7.75
C ARG A 370 11.98 -25.75 7.83
N SER A 371 12.60 -25.12 6.85
CA SER A 371 14.03 -24.89 6.75
C SER A 371 14.60 -23.91 7.79
N ILE A 372 13.76 -23.18 8.52
CA ILE A 372 14.16 -22.24 9.57
C ILE A 372 13.54 -22.62 10.92
N HIS A 373 14.39 -22.69 11.95
CA HIS A 373 13.99 -23.05 13.31
C HIS A 373 14.54 -22.04 14.31
N VAL A 374 13.64 -21.53 15.13
CA VAL A 374 13.93 -20.54 16.17
C VAL A 374 13.96 -21.27 17.51
N GLU A 375 15.08 -21.17 18.23
CA GLU A 375 15.21 -21.72 19.57
C GLU A 375 14.48 -20.82 20.59
N ALA A 376 14.04 -21.39 21.71
CA ALA A 376 13.46 -20.64 22.82
C ALA A 376 14.48 -19.64 23.41
N PRO A 377 14.03 -18.57 24.10
CA PRO A 377 14.95 -17.66 24.80
C PRO A 377 15.93 -18.43 25.68
N LEU A 378 17.19 -17.99 25.77
CA LEU A 378 18.24 -18.72 26.48
C LEU A 378 18.01 -18.71 28.00
N ARG A 379 17.49 -17.59 28.53
CA ARG A 379 17.25 -17.40 29.97
C ARG A 379 15.88 -16.78 30.27
N PRO A 380 14.76 -17.44 29.91
CA PRO A 380 13.42 -16.89 30.04
C PRO A 380 13.05 -16.56 31.50
N GLU A 381 13.66 -17.26 32.46
CA GLU A 381 13.44 -17.10 33.90
C GLU A 381 13.90 -15.75 34.45
N ILE A 382 14.82 -15.05 33.76
CA ILE A 382 15.40 -13.78 34.24
C ILE A 382 15.03 -12.59 33.36
N TYR A 383 14.37 -12.83 32.22
CA TYR A 383 14.09 -11.77 31.27
C TYR A 383 12.87 -10.96 31.70
N GLU A 384 13.05 -9.65 31.73
CA GLU A 384 12.04 -8.66 32.12
C GLU A 384 12.02 -7.54 31.07
N GLU A 385 10.87 -6.94 30.85
CA GLU A 385 10.79 -5.69 30.09
C GLU A 385 11.35 -4.55 30.95
N PRO A 386 12.21 -3.67 30.38
CA PRO A 386 12.69 -2.50 31.10
C PRO A 386 11.55 -1.53 31.41
N ASP A 387 11.72 -0.70 32.44
CA ASP A 387 10.83 0.43 32.66
C ASP A 387 11.02 1.52 31.58
N GLU A 388 10.07 2.45 31.52
CA GLU A 388 10.02 3.49 30.50
C GLU A 388 11.30 4.37 30.48
N GLU A 389 11.89 4.62 31.65
CA GLU A 389 13.12 5.40 31.78
C GLU A 389 14.33 4.68 31.16
N ILE A 390 14.48 3.38 31.43
CA ILE A 390 15.56 2.57 30.86
C ILE A 390 15.34 2.39 29.35
N SER A 391 14.11 2.09 28.92
CA SER A 391 13.82 1.92 27.48
C SER A 391 14.10 3.19 26.71
N ASP A 392 13.62 4.36 27.17
CA ASP A 392 13.83 5.64 26.50
C ASP A 392 15.31 6.00 26.42
N LYS A 393 16.06 5.76 27.50
CA LYS A 393 17.51 6.00 27.52
C LYS A 393 18.23 5.12 26.50
N VAL A 394 17.91 3.83 26.44
CA VAL A 394 18.51 2.89 25.49
C VAL A 394 18.16 3.28 24.05
N MET A 395 16.89 3.58 23.76
CA MET A 395 16.42 4.00 22.44
C MET A 395 17.07 5.32 22.01
N PHE A 396 17.18 6.29 22.91
CA PHE A 396 17.84 7.57 22.64
C PHE A 396 19.31 7.38 22.27
N VAL A 397 20.03 6.53 23.02
CA VAL A 397 21.44 6.24 22.76
C VAL A 397 21.63 5.59 21.41
N LEU A 398 20.84 4.55 21.08
CA LEU A 398 20.97 3.82 19.81
C LEU A 398 20.58 4.66 18.58
N ASN A 399 19.64 5.59 18.71
CA ASN A 399 19.25 6.48 17.60
C ASN A 399 20.25 7.63 17.38
N ASN A 400 21.05 8.00 18.38
CA ASN A 400 22.01 9.11 18.32
C ASN A 400 23.48 8.67 18.27
N VAL A 401 23.74 7.36 18.20
CA VAL A 401 25.10 6.82 18.11
C VAL A 401 25.65 7.00 16.70
N SER A 402 26.92 7.40 16.63
CA SER A 402 27.69 7.60 15.40
C SER A 402 29.10 7.07 15.61
N LYS A 403 29.89 6.99 14.53
CA LYS A 403 31.31 6.57 14.61
C LYS A 403 32.18 7.50 15.47
N HIS A 404 31.75 8.74 15.72
CA HIS A 404 32.56 9.74 16.44
C HIS A 404 32.30 9.79 17.94
N ASN A 405 31.15 9.27 18.39
CA ASN A 405 30.72 9.32 19.79
C ASN A 405 30.40 7.92 20.35
N ILE A 406 30.80 6.86 19.66
CA ILE A 406 30.44 5.49 20.04
C ILE A 406 31.00 5.10 21.41
N GLU A 407 32.21 5.52 21.78
CA GLU A 407 32.79 5.20 23.08
C GLU A 407 32.03 5.84 24.24
N GLU A 408 31.61 7.10 24.10
CA GLU A 408 30.81 7.82 25.09
C GLU A 408 29.41 7.21 25.20
N LYS A 409 28.74 7.03 24.06
CA LYS A 409 27.39 6.46 24.00
C LYS A 409 27.34 5.00 24.44
N PHE A 410 28.40 4.25 24.22
CA PHE A 410 28.51 2.89 24.74
C PHE A 410 28.55 2.87 26.28
N GLN A 411 29.22 3.82 26.94
CA GLN A 411 29.21 3.89 28.41
C GLN A 411 27.80 4.17 28.96
N ASP A 412 27.07 5.09 28.31
CA ASP A 412 25.67 5.37 28.66
C ASP A 412 24.81 4.10 28.52
N LEU A 413 25.00 3.36 27.42
CA LEU A 413 24.25 2.14 27.13
C LEU A 413 24.60 1.02 28.12
N GLN A 414 25.89 0.80 28.38
CA GLN A 414 26.39 -0.22 29.31
C GLN A 414 25.91 0.05 30.74
N SER A 415 25.75 1.31 31.13
CA SER A 415 25.21 1.67 32.46
C SER A 415 23.71 1.42 32.61
N ALA A 416 22.96 1.38 31.49
CA ALA A 416 21.51 1.30 31.47
C ALA A 416 21.00 -0.13 31.17
N LEU A 417 21.72 -0.87 30.35
CA LEU A 417 21.31 -2.20 29.92
C LEU A 417 21.77 -3.26 30.92
N GLU A 418 20.81 -3.80 31.67
CA GLU A 418 21.03 -4.93 32.57
C GLU A 418 20.78 -6.28 31.89
N GLU A 419 21.36 -7.35 32.45
CA GLU A 419 21.23 -8.72 31.91
C GLU A 419 19.79 -9.22 31.74
N ARG A 420 18.89 -8.74 32.60
CA ARG A 420 17.45 -9.05 32.55
C ARG A 420 16.73 -8.43 31.36
N HIS A 421 17.25 -7.33 30.79
CA HIS A 421 16.64 -6.64 29.65
C HIS A 421 17.20 -7.09 28.30
N HIS A 422 18.12 -8.06 28.26
CA HIS A 422 18.80 -8.48 27.02
C HIS A 422 17.86 -9.00 25.93
N GLN A 423 16.77 -9.67 26.31
CA GLN A 423 15.78 -10.15 25.34
C GLN A 423 15.05 -8.98 24.67
N TRP A 424 14.60 -8.01 25.46
CA TRP A 424 13.96 -6.79 24.95
C TRP A 424 14.91 -5.99 24.05
N PHE A 425 16.16 -5.80 24.50
CA PHE A 425 17.17 -5.10 23.71
C PHE A 425 17.47 -5.81 22.40
N ALA A 426 17.60 -7.14 22.42
CA ALA A 426 17.82 -7.93 21.21
C ALA A 426 16.65 -7.79 20.23
N ASN A 427 15.41 -7.79 20.73
CA ASN A 427 14.23 -7.57 19.91
C ASN A 427 14.24 -6.17 19.28
N TYR A 428 14.41 -5.11 20.07
CA TYR A 428 14.46 -3.73 19.59
C TYR A 428 15.59 -3.51 18.56
N LEU A 429 16.79 -4.01 18.86
CA LEU A 429 17.95 -3.88 17.99
C LEU A 429 17.73 -4.55 16.63
N VAL A 430 17.05 -5.70 16.61
CA VAL A 430 16.79 -6.45 15.36
C VAL A 430 15.58 -5.90 14.63
N GLU A 431 14.45 -5.75 15.32
CA GLU A 431 13.15 -5.42 14.73
C GLU A 431 13.02 -3.96 14.33
N ASP A 432 13.47 -3.03 15.15
CA ASP A 432 13.25 -1.60 14.92
C ASP A 432 14.46 -0.95 14.24
N LEU A 433 15.67 -1.44 14.54
CA LEU A 433 16.91 -0.85 14.03
C LEU A 433 17.50 -1.62 12.86
N ALA A 434 18.02 -2.84 13.07
CA ALA A 434 18.78 -3.56 12.04
C ALA A 434 17.94 -3.87 10.80
N LYS A 435 16.65 -4.17 10.95
CA LYS A 435 15.71 -4.42 9.85
C LYS A 435 15.47 -3.16 8.99
N ALA A 436 15.26 -2.00 9.63
CA ALA A 436 14.87 -0.76 8.95
C ALA A 436 16.06 0.09 8.48
N GLN A 437 17.21 -0.01 9.17
CA GLN A 437 18.34 0.92 9.02
C GLN A 437 19.64 0.21 8.54
N PRO A 438 19.73 -0.23 7.28
CA PRO A 438 20.87 -1.01 6.78
C PRO A 438 22.22 -0.26 6.88
N ASN A 439 22.20 1.07 6.72
CA ASN A 439 23.41 1.90 6.76
C ASN A 439 24.07 1.93 8.15
N PHE A 440 23.32 1.64 9.22
CA PHE A 440 23.81 1.67 10.60
C PHE A 440 24.13 0.27 11.17
N GLN A 441 23.85 -0.82 10.44
CA GLN A 441 24.13 -2.19 10.88
C GLN A 441 25.58 -2.40 11.35
N SER A 442 26.57 -1.91 10.60
CA SER A 442 27.98 -2.02 11.00
C SER A 442 28.29 -1.35 12.34
N LEU A 443 27.59 -0.26 12.67
CA LEU A 443 27.74 0.46 13.93
C LEU A 443 27.11 -0.33 15.09
N TYR A 444 25.92 -0.89 14.89
CA TYR A 444 25.26 -1.74 15.87
C TYR A 444 26.09 -3.00 16.18
N LEU A 445 26.71 -3.60 15.16
CA LEU A 445 27.60 -4.73 15.36
C LEU A 445 28.87 -4.36 16.14
N GLN A 446 29.37 -3.14 15.95
CA GLN A 446 30.49 -2.62 16.73
C GLN A 446 30.09 -2.48 18.20
N ILE A 447 28.91 -1.93 18.50
CA ILE A 447 28.36 -1.85 19.87
C ILE A 447 28.25 -3.24 20.50
N LEU A 448 27.70 -4.23 19.79
CA LEU A 448 27.63 -5.62 20.28
C LEU A 448 29.02 -6.22 20.55
N THR A 449 30.01 -5.87 19.74
CA THR A 449 31.40 -6.31 19.95
C THR A 449 32.01 -5.62 21.18
N MET A 450 31.63 -4.38 21.49
CA MET A 450 32.10 -3.65 22.67
C MET A 450 31.50 -4.18 23.97
N PHE A 451 30.26 -4.69 23.96
CA PHE A 451 29.69 -5.41 25.11
C PHE A 451 30.53 -6.64 25.49
N ASP A 452 31.09 -7.35 24.50
CA ASP A 452 31.86 -8.59 24.68
C ASP A 452 31.09 -9.69 25.46
N GLU A 453 29.77 -9.70 25.34
CA GLU A 453 28.90 -10.62 26.05
C GLU A 453 28.33 -11.70 25.13
N LYS A 454 28.76 -12.95 25.37
CA LYS A 454 28.34 -14.11 24.57
C LYS A 454 26.83 -14.37 24.62
N ILE A 455 26.20 -14.11 25.77
CA ILE A 455 24.78 -14.37 25.96
C ILE A 455 23.96 -13.35 25.19
N LEU A 456 24.28 -12.06 25.31
CA LEU A 456 23.65 -10.99 24.54
C LEU A 456 23.79 -11.25 23.03
N TYR A 457 24.98 -11.64 22.59
CA TYR A 457 25.22 -11.98 21.19
C TYR A 457 24.33 -13.14 20.70
N ALA A 458 24.19 -14.19 21.52
CA ALA A 458 23.35 -15.33 21.20
C ALA A 458 21.86 -14.96 21.18
N GLU A 459 21.40 -14.06 22.06
CA GLU A 459 20.03 -13.53 22.03
C GLU A 459 19.76 -12.69 20.78
N VAL A 460 20.67 -11.80 20.39
CA VAL A 460 20.53 -11.03 19.14
C VAL A 460 20.48 -11.95 17.92
N LEU A 461 21.30 -13.00 17.89
CA LEU A 461 21.26 -14.00 16.82
C LEU A 461 19.94 -14.79 16.81
N ARG A 462 19.43 -15.18 17.99
CA ARG A 462 18.13 -15.85 18.13
C ARG A 462 16.99 -14.95 17.63
N GLU A 463 16.94 -13.69 18.06
CA GLU A 463 15.95 -12.72 17.61
C GLU A 463 16.08 -12.45 16.11
N THR A 464 17.29 -12.46 15.54
CA THR A 464 17.50 -12.39 14.09
C THR A 464 16.85 -13.57 13.36
N TYR A 465 17.01 -14.81 13.84
CA TYR A 465 16.31 -15.97 13.27
C TYR A 465 14.79 -15.86 13.45
N SER A 466 14.32 -15.37 14.59
CA SER A 466 12.90 -15.12 14.86
C SER A 466 12.30 -14.16 13.84
N SER A 467 12.95 -13.02 13.63
CA SER A 467 12.55 -12.00 12.67
C SER A 467 12.55 -12.51 11.23
N VAL A 468 13.64 -13.19 10.83
CA VAL A 468 13.77 -13.81 9.51
C VAL A 468 12.68 -14.87 9.29
N SER A 469 12.40 -15.73 10.28
CA SER A 469 11.36 -16.76 10.17
C SER A 469 9.98 -16.13 10.00
N ARG A 470 9.67 -15.09 10.76
CA ARG A 470 8.40 -14.37 10.66
C ARG A 470 8.23 -13.71 9.30
N ILE A 471 9.26 -13.04 8.76
CA ILE A 471 9.18 -12.39 7.45
C ILE A 471 9.19 -13.41 6.30
N LEU A 472 9.97 -14.49 6.37
CA LEU A 472 9.96 -15.53 5.34
C LEU A 472 8.59 -16.23 5.24
N ASN A 473 7.91 -16.38 6.37
CA ASN A 473 6.60 -17.04 6.44
C ASN A 473 5.41 -16.09 6.32
N ALA A 474 5.62 -14.78 6.38
CA ALA A 474 4.57 -13.80 6.16
C ALA A 474 4.16 -13.76 4.69
N GLU A 475 2.86 -13.90 4.43
CA GLU A 475 2.29 -13.80 3.09
C GLU A 475 2.54 -12.41 2.47
N ALA A 476 2.53 -11.37 3.31
CA ALA A 476 2.84 -10.00 2.92
C ALA A 476 4.18 -9.86 2.18
N THR A 477 5.21 -10.65 2.53
CA THR A 477 6.55 -10.57 1.91
C THR A 477 6.54 -10.93 0.42
N MET A 478 5.58 -11.74 -0.04
CA MET A 478 5.45 -12.06 -1.47
C MET A 478 4.95 -10.88 -2.29
N ASN A 479 4.16 -9.97 -1.69
CA ASN A 479 3.48 -8.89 -2.40
C ASN A 479 4.07 -7.51 -2.07
N ASN A 480 4.59 -7.31 -0.86
CA ASN A 480 5.17 -6.05 -0.38
C ASN A 480 6.66 -5.91 -0.73
N SER A 481 7.02 -4.86 -1.48
CA SER A 481 8.42 -4.55 -1.81
C SER A 481 9.24 -4.12 -0.61
N GLN A 482 8.64 -3.46 0.37
CA GLN A 482 9.30 -3.04 1.59
C GLN A 482 9.67 -4.25 2.46
N ASP A 483 8.78 -5.22 2.60
CA ASP A 483 9.07 -6.46 3.36
C ASP A 483 10.19 -7.27 2.69
N ARG A 484 10.23 -7.33 1.36
CA ARG A 484 11.37 -7.92 0.63
C ARG A 484 12.68 -7.16 0.89
N THR A 485 12.61 -5.85 1.02
CA THR A 485 13.78 -5.01 1.35
C THR A 485 14.23 -5.26 2.78
N ASN A 486 13.30 -5.30 3.72
CA ASN A 486 13.54 -5.64 5.12
C ASN A 486 14.16 -7.06 5.27
N LEU A 487 13.67 -8.03 4.51
CA LEU A 487 14.25 -9.38 4.46
C LEU A 487 15.70 -9.38 3.95
N LYS A 488 16.00 -8.59 2.91
CA LYS A 488 17.37 -8.42 2.39
C LYS A 488 18.29 -7.71 3.40
N ASN A 489 17.76 -6.75 4.16
CA ASN A 489 18.48 -6.09 5.24
C ASN A 489 18.81 -7.08 6.37
N LEU A 490 17.83 -7.91 6.79
CA LEU A 490 18.04 -8.96 7.79
C LEU A 490 18.98 -10.07 7.30
N ALA A 491 18.95 -10.42 6.01
CA ALA A 491 19.89 -11.36 5.40
C ALA A 491 21.34 -10.84 5.51
N THR A 492 21.54 -9.57 5.20
CA THR A 492 22.84 -8.90 5.34
C THR A 492 23.28 -8.89 6.80
N TRP A 493 22.38 -8.51 7.71
CA TRP A 493 22.62 -8.51 9.15
C TRP A 493 23.01 -9.89 9.69
N LEU A 494 22.28 -10.94 9.32
CA LEU A 494 22.59 -12.32 9.70
C LEU A 494 23.98 -12.74 9.20
N GLY A 495 24.32 -12.43 7.95
CA GLY A 495 25.65 -12.72 7.40
C GLY A 495 26.78 -11.96 8.12
N MET A 496 26.54 -10.71 8.52
CA MET A 496 27.48 -9.90 9.31
C MET A 496 27.66 -10.42 10.75
N LEU A 497 26.58 -10.90 11.36
CA LEU A 497 26.58 -11.54 12.69
C LEU A 497 27.20 -12.95 12.67
N THR A 498 27.36 -13.59 11.51
CA THR A 498 27.82 -14.98 11.47
C THR A 498 29.03 -15.14 10.57
N LEU A 499 28.81 -15.28 9.27
CA LEU A 499 29.82 -15.62 8.28
C LEU A 499 31.00 -14.64 8.30
N ALA A 500 30.74 -13.33 8.28
CA ALA A 500 31.77 -12.29 8.29
C ALA A 500 32.68 -12.34 9.55
N ARG A 501 32.26 -13.07 10.59
CA ARG A 501 32.97 -13.25 11.86
C ARG A 501 33.43 -14.69 12.08
N ASP A 502 33.55 -15.46 11.00
CA ASP A 502 33.98 -16.85 11.00
C ASP A 502 33.10 -17.76 11.89
N GLN A 503 31.84 -17.37 12.12
CA GLN A 503 30.84 -18.19 12.84
C GLN A 503 29.92 -18.90 11.84
N PRO A 504 29.69 -20.22 12.00
CA PRO A 504 28.80 -20.96 11.13
C PRO A 504 27.32 -20.62 11.38
N ILE A 505 26.53 -20.59 10.30
CA ILE A 505 25.08 -20.74 10.39
C ILE A 505 24.79 -22.24 10.47
N LEU A 506 24.28 -22.70 11.62
CA LEU A 506 24.02 -24.11 11.84
C LEU A 506 22.78 -24.56 11.06
N HIS A 507 22.87 -25.73 10.40
CA HIS A 507 21.75 -26.34 9.68
C HIS A 507 20.49 -26.49 10.54
N ARG A 508 20.64 -26.73 11.85
CA ARG A 508 19.52 -26.86 12.78
C ARG A 508 18.72 -25.56 12.97
N ASN A 509 19.32 -24.40 12.68
CA ASN A 509 18.68 -23.10 12.78
C ASN A 509 18.21 -22.61 11.41
N LEU A 510 19.03 -22.79 10.37
CA LEU A 510 18.68 -22.42 9.01
C LEU A 510 19.39 -23.32 7.98
N SER A 511 18.61 -24.09 7.22
CA SER A 511 19.08 -24.87 6.07
C SER A 511 18.77 -24.13 4.77
N PHE A 512 19.78 -23.48 4.17
CA PHE A 512 19.61 -22.74 2.91
C PHE A 512 19.20 -23.65 1.74
N LYS A 513 19.69 -24.90 1.73
CA LYS A 513 19.35 -25.86 0.69
C LYS A 513 17.88 -26.24 0.76
N ASP A 514 17.41 -26.61 1.95
CA ASP A 514 15.99 -26.94 2.15
C ASP A 514 15.12 -25.71 1.91
N LEU A 515 15.55 -24.52 2.32
CA LEU A 515 14.85 -23.25 2.05
C LEU A 515 14.64 -23.03 0.55
N LEU A 516 15.69 -23.19 -0.26
CA LEU A 516 15.61 -23.01 -1.70
C LEU A 516 14.76 -24.10 -2.39
N ILE A 517 14.83 -25.36 -1.91
CA ILE A 517 13.98 -26.45 -2.40
C ILE A 517 12.51 -26.18 -2.08
N GLU A 518 12.20 -25.87 -0.83
CA GLU A 518 10.85 -25.53 -0.38
C GLU A 518 10.31 -24.31 -1.15
N ALA A 519 11.15 -23.30 -1.37
CA ALA A 519 10.79 -22.11 -2.12
C ALA A 519 10.53 -22.40 -3.60
N HIS A 520 11.28 -23.29 -4.22
CA HIS A 520 11.01 -23.73 -5.59
C HIS A 520 9.66 -24.48 -5.68
N GLN A 521 9.41 -25.41 -4.75
CA GLN A 521 8.16 -26.17 -4.70
C GLN A 521 6.94 -25.29 -4.44
N THR A 522 7.10 -24.22 -3.65
CA THR A 522 6.02 -23.29 -3.26
C THR A 522 5.97 -22.01 -4.08
N GLN A 523 6.77 -21.89 -5.15
CA GLN A 523 6.87 -20.68 -6.00
C GLN A 523 7.31 -19.39 -5.25
N ARG A 524 8.07 -19.55 -4.15
CA ARG A 524 8.60 -18.47 -3.30
C ARG A 524 10.09 -18.17 -3.55
N LEU A 525 10.66 -18.59 -4.69
CA LEU A 525 12.06 -18.28 -5.05
C LEU A 525 12.36 -16.78 -5.12
N LEU A 526 11.32 -15.96 -5.36
CA LEU A 526 11.41 -14.50 -5.35
C LEU A 526 11.99 -13.93 -4.04
N ILE A 527 11.74 -14.59 -2.91
CA ILE A 527 12.22 -14.15 -1.59
C ILE A 527 13.42 -14.97 -1.12
N ALA A 528 13.45 -16.27 -1.42
CA ALA A 528 14.50 -17.17 -0.93
C ALA A 528 15.85 -16.99 -1.64
N ILE A 529 15.87 -16.70 -2.96
CA ILE A 529 17.12 -16.47 -3.70
C ILE A 529 17.79 -15.18 -3.21
N PRO A 530 17.12 -14.00 -3.21
CA PRO A 530 17.78 -12.77 -2.74
C PRO A 530 18.21 -12.86 -1.28
N PHE A 531 17.41 -13.51 -0.41
CA PHE A 531 17.80 -13.76 0.97
C PHE A 531 19.09 -14.57 1.05
N THR A 532 19.16 -15.72 0.37
CA THR A 532 20.34 -16.59 0.38
C THR A 532 21.57 -15.88 -0.17
N CYS A 533 21.46 -15.21 -1.32
CA CYS A 533 22.57 -14.47 -1.93
C CYS A 533 23.09 -13.37 -1.00
N LYS A 534 22.20 -12.60 -0.34
CA LYS A 534 22.61 -11.55 0.59
C LYS A 534 23.33 -12.08 1.82
N VAL A 535 22.89 -13.20 2.41
CA VAL A 535 23.64 -13.83 3.51
C VAL A 535 25.04 -14.26 3.03
N LEU A 536 25.11 -15.02 1.92
CA LEU A 536 26.36 -15.56 1.41
C LEU A 536 27.33 -14.47 0.94
N SER A 537 26.84 -13.31 0.50
CA SER A 537 27.68 -12.17 0.10
C SER A 537 28.60 -11.66 1.22
N GLN A 538 28.21 -11.86 2.48
CA GLN A 538 29.00 -11.47 3.66
C GLN A 538 30.18 -12.41 3.92
N ALA A 539 30.18 -13.59 3.29
CA ALA A 539 31.24 -14.56 3.44
C ALA A 539 32.58 -14.11 2.80
N LYS A 540 32.54 -13.07 1.92
CA LYS A 540 33.74 -12.42 1.36
C LYS A 540 34.65 -11.82 2.44
N ASP A 541 34.08 -11.40 3.57
CA ASP A 541 34.80 -10.77 4.68
C ASP A 541 35.27 -11.83 5.70
N SER A 542 34.93 -13.10 5.48
CA SER A 542 35.34 -14.25 6.30
C SER A 542 36.69 -14.82 5.88
N LYS A 543 37.45 -15.32 6.86
CA LYS A 543 38.65 -16.12 6.61
C LYS A 543 38.31 -17.59 6.40
N VAL A 544 37.22 -18.05 7.01
CA VAL A 544 36.75 -19.44 6.99
C VAL A 544 35.81 -19.70 5.81
N PHE A 545 34.77 -18.89 5.64
CA PHE A 545 33.67 -19.07 4.68
C PHE A 545 33.93 -18.38 3.34
N ARG A 546 35.13 -18.52 2.76
CA ARG A 546 35.44 -18.02 1.41
C ARG A 546 35.69 -19.18 0.46
N PRO A 547 35.48 -19.02 -0.86
CA PRO A 547 35.80 -20.08 -1.81
C PRO A 547 37.26 -20.56 -1.63
N PRO A 548 37.52 -21.89 -1.67
CA PRO A 548 36.62 -22.99 -2.02
C PRO A 548 36.03 -23.74 -0.80
N GLN A 549 35.57 -23.03 0.24
CA GLN A 549 34.99 -23.68 1.42
C GLN A 549 33.78 -24.58 1.04
N PRO A 550 33.72 -25.85 1.48
CA PRO A 550 32.76 -26.82 0.95
C PRO A 550 31.28 -26.46 1.10
N TRP A 551 30.89 -25.94 2.27
CA TRP A 551 29.49 -25.55 2.53
C TRP A 551 29.05 -24.38 1.65
N LEU A 552 29.90 -23.37 1.47
CA LEU A 552 29.65 -22.26 0.56
C LEU A 552 29.58 -22.73 -0.89
N MET A 553 30.54 -23.56 -1.32
CA MET A 553 30.58 -24.05 -2.69
C MET A 553 29.40 -24.97 -3.01
N GLU A 554 28.88 -25.75 -2.06
CA GLU A 554 27.64 -26.51 -2.22
C GLU A 554 26.46 -25.58 -2.51
N LEU A 555 26.29 -24.51 -1.73
CA LEU A 555 25.19 -23.56 -1.92
C LEU A 555 25.30 -22.77 -3.23
N ILE A 556 26.52 -22.33 -3.59
CA ILE A 556 26.76 -21.69 -4.89
C ILE A 556 26.43 -22.64 -6.04
N SER A 557 26.88 -23.90 -5.96
CA SER A 557 26.59 -24.90 -6.99
C SER A 557 25.09 -25.14 -7.14
N PHE A 558 24.35 -25.16 -6.02
CA PHE A 558 22.90 -25.31 -6.04
C PHE A 558 22.18 -24.07 -6.62
N LEU A 559 22.66 -22.86 -6.33
CA LEU A 559 22.14 -21.64 -6.96
C LEU A 559 22.40 -21.64 -8.47
N VAL A 560 23.56 -22.12 -8.93
CA VAL A 560 23.86 -22.30 -10.37
C VAL A 560 22.92 -23.33 -11.00
N GLU A 561 22.62 -24.44 -10.31
CA GLU A 561 21.64 -25.41 -10.79
C GLU A 561 20.25 -24.79 -10.95
N LEU A 562 19.80 -23.97 -10.00
CA LEU A 562 18.55 -23.21 -10.14
C LEU A 562 18.62 -22.20 -11.29
N TYR A 563 19.77 -21.54 -11.50
CA TYR A 563 19.97 -20.59 -12.59
C TYR A 563 19.79 -21.23 -13.98
N ASP A 564 20.34 -22.44 -14.16
CA ASP A 564 20.35 -23.15 -15.43
C ASP A 564 19.03 -23.89 -15.70
N TYR A 565 18.44 -24.50 -14.67
CA TYR A 565 17.35 -25.46 -14.85
C TYR A 565 15.99 -25.00 -14.32
N ALA A 566 15.92 -24.01 -13.42
CA ALA A 566 14.64 -23.48 -12.96
C ALA A 566 14.15 -22.34 -13.88
N GLU A 567 12.83 -22.21 -14.03
CA GLU A 567 12.20 -21.10 -14.76
C GLU A 567 12.27 -19.80 -13.93
N LEU A 568 13.47 -19.21 -13.83
CA LEU A 568 13.70 -17.99 -13.08
C LEU A 568 13.41 -16.73 -13.91
N LYS A 569 12.75 -15.75 -13.28
CA LYS A 569 12.67 -14.38 -13.79
C LYS A 569 14.08 -13.76 -13.89
N LEU A 570 14.27 -12.87 -14.86
CA LEU A 570 15.59 -12.27 -15.17
C LEU A 570 16.25 -11.58 -13.96
N ASN A 571 15.46 -10.92 -13.10
CA ASN A 571 15.95 -10.29 -11.88
C ASN A 571 16.54 -11.29 -10.87
N LEU A 572 16.01 -12.51 -10.79
CA LEU A 572 16.54 -13.55 -9.91
C LEU A 572 17.82 -14.16 -10.46
N LYS A 573 17.95 -14.25 -11.78
CA LYS A 573 19.20 -14.62 -12.44
C LYS A 573 20.31 -13.61 -12.13
N PHE A 574 20.00 -12.31 -12.21
CA PHE A 574 20.95 -11.27 -11.84
C PHE A 574 21.37 -11.31 -10.37
N GLU A 575 20.48 -11.67 -9.43
CA GLU A 575 20.85 -11.81 -8.01
C GLU A 575 21.83 -12.98 -7.74
N ILE A 576 21.93 -13.97 -8.64
CA ILE A 576 22.90 -15.08 -8.54
C ILE A 576 24.24 -14.70 -9.19
N GLU A 577 24.21 -13.92 -10.26
CA GLU A 577 25.41 -13.46 -10.98
C GLU A 577 26.21 -12.38 -10.22
N VAL A 578 25.51 -11.51 -9.49
CA VAL A 578 26.07 -10.40 -8.69
C VAL A 578 26.58 -10.90 -7.34
#